data_AF-A0A1Y1BSV7-F1
#
_entry.id   AF-A0A1Y1BSV7-F1
#
_cell.length_a   1.000
_cell.length_b   1.000
_cell.length_c   1.000
_cell.angle_alpha   90.00
_cell.angle_beta   90.00
_cell.angle_gamma   90.00
#
_symmetry.space_group_name_H-M   'P 1'
#
loop_
_entity.id
_entity.type
_entity.pdbx_description
1 polymer ?
#
loop_
_entity_poly.entity_id
_entity_poly.type
_entity_poly.pdbx_seq_one_letter_code
_entity_poly.pdbx_strand_id
1 'polypeptide(L)'
;MALAKVMKTSRVKDVGRGTTDFLATFHDLKNTNLDAFARYDGLTYWLTPGARSKQNEESYLHITVALTDDLFPSLMLEPHYRSKQGELLLNHVTVVANGKAVLDRDLVGVQHVNSNVAIMANGGYVRDPTPSQALHAAARLYSVSEFKTFSPTEAEVTGLRSISKSTEVIIKLSGTNGEVTLPARDAKAFQEEVIRGLAIYDLLERTLRRPAA
;
A
#
# COMPACT_ATOMS: atom_id res chain seq x y z
N MET A 1 -1.65 10.87 -25.66
CA MET A 1 -1.90 10.18 -24.38
C MET A 1 -2.12 11.20 -23.27
N ALA A 2 -3.28 11.22 -22.63
CA ALA A 2 -3.58 12.18 -21.55
C ALA A 2 -2.63 12.04 -20.34
N LEU A 3 -2.20 10.81 -20.03
CA LEU A 3 -1.24 10.54 -18.96
C LEU A 3 0.11 11.25 -19.15
N ALA A 4 0.65 11.26 -20.37
CA ALA A 4 1.91 11.94 -20.68
C ALA A 4 1.87 13.47 -20.50
N LYS A 5 0.67 14.06 -20.37
CA LYS A 5 0.50 15.49 -20.07
C LYS A 5 0.74 15.81 -18.59
N VAL A 6 0.51 14.84 -17.70
CA VAL A 6 0.52 15.04 -16.25
C VAL A 6 1.62 14.25 -15.54
N MET A 7 2.18 13.22 -16.18
CA MET A 7 3.22 12.36 -15.62
C MET A 7 4.49 12.42 -16.45
N LYS A 8 5.62 12.67 -15.80
CA LYS A 8 6.97 12.47 -16.34
C LYS A 8 7.62 11.28 -15.67
N THR A 9 8.34 10.47 -16.45
CA THR A 9 9.08 9.33 -15.93
C THR A 9 10.57 9.63 -15.90
N SER A 10 11.25 9.12 -14.87
CA SER A 10 12.71 9.19 -14.75
C SER A 10 13.23 7.97 -14.00
N ARG A 11 14.55 7.76 -13.97
CA ARG A 11 15.19 6.63 -13.24
C ARG A 11 14.61 5.27 -13.63
N VAL A 12 14.33 5.07 -14.90
CA VAL A 12 13.73 3.85 -15.44
C VAL A 12 14.71 2.68 -15.29
N LYS A 13 14.22 1.55 -14.79
CA LYS A 13 14.98 0.33 -14.56
C LYS A 13 14.12 -0.88 -14.95
N ASP A 14 14.57 -1.64 -15.93
CA ASP A 14 14.02 -2.96 -16.22
C ASP A 14 14.37 -3.92 -15.07
N VAL A 15 13.37 -4.59 -14.51
CA VAL A 15 13.54 -5.59 -13.44
C VAL A 15 13.25 -7.02 -13.92
N GLY A 16 13.07 -7.19 -15.23
CA GLY A 16 12.82 -8.45 -15.91
C GLY A 16 11.33 -8.81 -16.01
N ARG A 17 11.01 -9.83 -16.82
CA ARG A 17 9.65 -10.36 -17.03
C ARG A 17 8.62 -9.29 -17.49
N GLY A 18 9.08 -8.30 -18.25
CA GLY A 18 8.22 -7.19 -18.71
C GLY A 18 7.89 -6.17 -17.61
N THR A 19 8.51 -6.27 -16.43
CA THR A 19 8.30 -5.32 -15.34
C THR A 19 9.37 -4.22 -15.37
N THR A 20 8.94 -2.97 -15.19
CA THR A 20 9.81 -1.79 -15.16
C THR A 20 9.53 -0.95 -13.92
N ASP A 21 10.57 -0.63 -13.16
CA ASP A 21 10.50 0.34 -12.06
C ASP A 21 10.94 1.71 -12.57
N PHE A 22 10.31 2.80 -12.10
CA PHE A 22 10.69 4.17 -12.43
C PHE A 22 10.19 5.15 -11.36
N LEU A 23 10.70 6.39 -11.42
CA LEU A 23 10.17 7.51 -10.66
C LEU A 23 9.16 8.25 -11.54
N ALA A 24 7.90 8.32 -11.09
CA ALA A 24 6.85 9.11 -11.69
C ALA A 24 6.74 10.46 -10.97
N THR A 25 6.93 11.55 -11.71
CA THR A 25 6.70 12.91 -11.21
C THR A 25 5.45 13.46 -11.87
N PHE A 26 4.46 13.82 -11.06
CA PHE A 26 3.24 14.45 -11.49
C PHE A 26 3.30 15.95 -11.28
N HIS A 27 2.84 16.69 -12.28
CA HIS A 27 2.68 18.15 -12.19
C HIS A 27 1.20 18.45 -11.98
N ASP A 28 0.85 18.96 -10.80
CA ASP A 28 -0.50 19.48 -10.59
C ASP A 28 -0.68 20.86 -11.28
N LEU A 29 -1.92 21.36 -11.28
CA LEU A 29 -2.24 22.69 -11.84
C LEU A 29 -1.56 23.84 -11.09
N LYS A 30 -0.99 23.59 -9.90
CA LYS A 30 -0.31 24.56 -9.05
C LYS A 30 1.22 24.44 -9.15
N ASN A 31 1.74 23.66 -10.11
CA ASN A 31 3.18 23.36 -10.29
C ASN A 31 3.85 22.73 -9.06
N THR A 32 3.09 22.04 -8.21
CA THR A 32 3.67 21.22 -7.14
C THR A 32 4.04 19.85 -7.72
N ASN A 33 5.29 19.44 -7.54
CA ASN A 33 5.73 18.11 -7.94
C ASN A 33 5.23 17.08 -6.91
N LEU A 34 4.43 16.12 -7.39
CA LEU A 34 4.05 14.95 -6.62
C LEU A 34 4.85 13.77 -7.17
N ASP A 35 5.75 13.23 -6.35
CA ASP A 35 6.59 12.09 -6.75
C ASP A 35 6.00 10.78 -6.21
N ALA A 36 6.04 9.75 -7.06
CA ALA A 36 5.72 8.38 -6.70
C ALA A 36 6.75 7.41 -7.29
N PHE A 37 7.14 6.40 -6.52
CA PHE A 37 7.79 5.23 -7.08
C PHE A 37 6.74 4.44 -7.85
N ALA A 38 7.05 4.15 -9.10
CA ALA A 38 6.14 3.50 -10.01
C ALA A 38 6.71 2.16 -10.46
N ARG A 39 5.84 1.16 -10.55
CA ARG A 39 6.12 -0.11 -11.23
C ARG A 39 5.10 -0.31 -12.33
N TYR A 40 5.55 -0.64 -13.53
CA TYR A 40 4.71 -1.12 -14.61
C TYR A 40 4.99 -2.59 -14.85
N ASP A 41 3.96 -3.43 -14.83
CA ASP A 41 4.07 -4.89 -15.00
C ASP A 41 3.65 -5.39 -16.39
N GLY A 42 3.46 -4.47 -17.34
CA GLY A 42 2.94 -4.75 -18.67
C GLY A 42 1.44 -4.49 -18.82
N LEU A 43 0.70 -4.32 -17.71
CA LEU A 43 -0.76 -4.08 -17.72
C LEU A 43 -1.19 -2.95 -16.76
N THR A 44 -0.47 -2.77 -15.65
CA THR A 44 -0.85 -1.86 -14.58
C THR A 44 0.34 -1.03 -14.13
N TYR A 45 0.12 0.27 -13.97
CA TYR A 45 1.02 1.16 -13.25
C TYR A 45 0.64 1.17 -11.76
N TRP A 46 1.57 0.74 -10.92
CA TRP A 46 1.45 0.78 -9.46
C TRP A 46 2.25 1.96 -8.93
N LEU A 47 1.56 3.01 -8.48
CA LEU A 47 2.15 4.28 -8.06
C LEU A 47 2.12 4.38 -6.52
N THR A 48 3.27 4.17 -5.88
CA THR A 48 3.44 4.33 -4.43
C THR A 48 3.94 5.76 -4.13
N PRO A 49 3.14 6.63 -3.49
CA PRO A 49 3.52 8.01 -3.23
C PRO A 49 4.67 8.13 -2.24
N GLY A 50 5.54 9.13 -2.44
CA GLY A 50 6.61 9.46 -1.49
C GLY A 50 7.86 8.55 -1.59
N ALA A 51 8.81 8.73 -0.67
CA ALA A 51 9.97 7.86 -0.59
C ALA A 51 9.53 6.52 -0.01
N ARG A 52 9.77 5.40 -0.70
CA ARG A 52 9.81 4.10 -0.01
C ARG A 52 10.89 4.23 1.06
N SER A 53 10.47 4.60 2.28
CA SER A 53 11.23 4.30 3.48
C SER A 53 11.66 2.85 3.31
N LYS A 54 12.93 2.55 3.58
CA LYS A 54 13.36 1.15 3.70
C LYS A 54 12.60 0.59 4.90
N GLN A 55 11.34 0.22 4.69
CA GLN A 55 10.47 -0.48 5.61
C GLN A 55 10.96 -1.92 5.62
N ASN A 56 12.18 -2.04 6.10
CA ASN A 56 12.73 -3.30 6.48
C ASN A 56 11.96 -3.66 7.76
N GLU A 57 11.02 -4.58 7.60
CA GLU A 57 10.62 -5.53 8.66
C GLU A 57 9.49 -5.15 9.63
N GLU A 58 8.81 -4.00 9.48
CA GLU A 58 7.75 -3.56 10.41
C GLU A 58 6.34 -3.62 9.81
N SER A 59 5.32 -3.70 10.67
CA SER A 59 3.91 -3.65 10.27
C SER A 59 3.54 -2.24 9.81
N TYR A 60 2.76 -2.10 8.74
CA TYR A 60 2.38 -0.81 8.18
C TYR A 60 1.00 -0.84 7.52
N LEU A 61 0.54 0.33 7.07
CA LEU A 61 -0.55 0.48 6.12
C LEU A 61 -0.04 1.36 4.98
N HIS A 62 -0.13 0.86 3.74
CA HIS A 62 0.26 1.59 2.54
C HIS A 62 -0.94 2.06 1.74
N ILE A 63 -0.72 3.14 0.98
CA ILE A 63 -1.62 3.54 -0.10
C ILE A 63 -0.88 3.50 -1.45
N THR A 64 -1.54 2.96 -2.45
CA THR A 64 -1.03 2.89 -3.83
C THR A 64 -2.14 3.35 -4.77
N VAL A 65 -1.76 4.06 -5.84
CA VAL A 65 -2.68 4.33 -6.95
C VAL A 65 -2.35 3.35 -8.08
N ALA A 66 -3.28 2.45 -8.37
CA ALA A 66 -3.19 1.56 -9.51
C ALA A 66 -3.83 2.23 -10.74
N LEU A 67 -3.18 2.15 -11.88
CA LEU A 67 -3.71 2.64 -13.15
C LEU A 67 -3.56 1.54 -14.20
N THR A 68 -4.68 0.92 -14.55
CA THR A 68 -4.78 -0.12 -15.58
C THR A 68 -4.75 0.48 -16.99
N ASP A 69 -4.59 -0.36 -18.01
CA ASP A 69 -4.53 0.07 -19.41
C ASP A 69 -5.79 0.81 -19.92
N ASP A 70 -6.94 0.61 -19.29
CA ASP A 70 -8.17 1.38 -19.52
C ASP A 70 -8.11 2.82 -18.96
N LEU A 71 -7.00 3.15 -18.29
CA LEU A 71 -6.68 4.45 -17.71
C LEU A 71 -7.64 4.91 -16.61
N PHE A 72 -8.29 3.96 -15.91
CA PHE A 72 -9.09 4.30 -14.73
C PHE A 72 -8.24 4.18 -13.46
N PRO A 73 -7.95 5.27 -12.74
CA PRO A 73 -7.19 5.19 -11.51
C PRO A 73 -8.03 4.49 -10.43
N SER A 74 -7.40 3.57 -9.70
CA SER A 74 -7.96 2.90 -8.53
C SER A 74 -7.07 3.19 -7.33
N LEU A 75 -7.67 3.67 -6.24
CA LEU A 75 -6.98 3.79 -4.96
C LEU A 75 -6.94 2.41 -4.30
N MET A 76 -5.79 2.01 -3.79
CA MET A 76 -5.57 0.73 -3.13
C MET A 76 -4.93 0.97 -1.78
N LEU A 77 -5.39 0.23 -0.77
CA LEU A 77 -4.80 0.20 0.57
C LEU A 77 -4.24 -1.19 0.83
N GLU A 78 -3.08 -1.23 1.49
CA GLU A 78 -2.38 -2.47 1.81
C GLU A 78 -1.92 -2.47 3.27
N PRO A 79 -2.74 -2.96 4.20
CA PRO A 79 -2.26 -3.31 5.53
C PRO A 79 -1.29 -4.48 5.44
N HIS A 80 -0.14 -4.34 6.12
CA HIS A 80 0.86 -5.37 6.28
C HIS A 80 1.14 -5.55 7.78
N TYR A 81 1.01 -6.78 8.25
CA TYR A 81 1.42 -7.17 9.58
C TYR A 81 2.65 -8.07 9.50
N ARG A 82 3.65 -7.77 10.34
CA ARG A 82 4.85 -8.59 10.47
C ARG A 82 5.24 -8.73 11.94
N SER A 83 5.42 -9.96 12.41
CA SER A 83 5.78 -10.23 13.80
C SER A 83 6.60 -11.50 13.97
N LYS A 84 7.55 -11.47 14.92
CA LYS A 84 8.31 -12.65 15.37
C LYS A 84 7.57 -13.47 16.42
N GLN A 85 6.49 -12.93 16.99
CA GLN A 85 5.80 -13.47 18.16
C GLN A 85 4.52 -14.23 17.81
N GLY A 86 4.14 -14.28 16.53
CA GLY A 86 2.97 -15.05 16.07
C GLY A 86 2.19 -14.34 14.97
N GLU A 87 1.14 -15.01 14.51
CA GLU A 87 0.22 -14.55 13.47
C GLU A 87 -0.86 -13.64 14.08
N LEU A 88 -1.25 -12.58 13.38
CA LEU A 88 -2.42 -11.78 13.73
C LEU A 88 -3.69 -12.39 13.13
N LEU A 89 -3.56 -13.05 11.97
CA LEU A 89 -4.67 -13.45 11.11
C LEU A 89 -5.51 -12.24 10.70
N LEU A 90 -4.85 -11.30 10.03
CA LEU A 90 -5.33 -9.97 9.68
C LEU A 90 -6.70 -10.05 8.99
N ASN A 91 -7.72 -9.51 9.64
CA ASN A 91 -9.09 -9.50 9.15
C ASN A 91 -9.75 -8.12 9.22
N HIS A 92 -9.10 -7.11 9.81
CA HIS A 92 -9.68 -5.79 9.95
C HIS A 92 -8.61 -4.70 9.97
N VAL A 93 -8.95 -3.51 9.47
CA VAL A 93 -8.11 -2.32 9.58
C VAL A 93 -8.97 -1.11 9.92
N THR A 94 -8.51 -0.32 10.89
CA THR A 94 -9.17 0.92 11.30
C THR A 94 -8.16 2.06 11.28
N VAL A 95 -8.54 3.18 10.65
CA VAL A 95 -7.82 4.45 10.72
C VAL A 95 -8.68 5.45 11.46
N VAL A 96 -8.13 5.98 12.55
CA VAL A 96 -8.75 7.04 13.36
C VAL A 96 -8.01 8.34 13.10
N ALA A 97 -8.74 9.38 12.73
CA ALA A 97 -8.24 10.73 12.52
C ALA A 97 -8.93 11.70 13.48
N ASN A 98 -8.17 12.40 14.32
CA ASN A 98 -8.69 13.30 15.36
C ASN A 98 -9.82 12.66 16.21
N GLY A 99 -9.62 11.41 16.62
CA GLY A 99 -10.58 10.64 17.43
C GLY A 99 -11.80 10.10 16.69
N LYS A 100 -11.92 10.27 15.35
CA LYS A 100 -13.01 9.71 14.54
C LYS A 100 -12.49 8.64 13.58
N ALA A 101 -13.18 7.50 13.50
CA ALA A 101 -12.89 6.50 12.48
C ALA A 101 -13.18 7.08 11.09
N VAL A 102 -12.16 7.14 10.24
CA VAL A 102 -12.26 7.61 8.85
C VAL A 102 -12.12 6.48 7.84
N LEU A 103 -11.61 5.34 8.30
CA LEU A 103 -11.64 4.07 7.61
C LEU A 103 -11.86 2.99 8.65
N ASP A 104 -12.80 2.09 8.39
CA ASP A 104 -13.11 0.96 9.26
C ASP A 104 -13.55 -0.20 8.37
N ARG A 105 -12.63 -1.11 8.08
CA ARG A 105 -12.78 -2.08 7.01
C ARG A 105 -12.58 -3.50 7.49
N ASP A 106 -13.64 -4.30 7.32
CA ASP A 106 -13.57 -5.76 7.32
C ASP A 106 -12.88 -6.27 6.05
N LEU A 107 -11.87 -7.11 6.26
CA LEU A 107 -11.04 -7.74 5.24
C LEU A 107 -11.38 -9.22 5.06
N VAL A 108 -12.45 -9.71 5.67
CA VAL A 108 -13.01 -11.05 5.38
C VAL A 108 -13.49 -11.08 3.94
N GLY A 109 -13.04 -12.07 3.17
CA GLY A 109 -13.40 -12.23 1.75
C GLY A 109 -12.65 -11.31 0.77
N VAL A 110 -11.84 -10.38 1.25
CA VAL A 110 -10.88 -9.66 0.39
C VAL A 110 -9.87 -10.69 -0.14
N GLN A 111 -9.82 -10.86 -1.47
CA GLN A 111 -8.98 -11.87 -2.09
C GLN A 111 -7.51 -11.66 -1.71
N HIS A 112 -6.87 -12.75 -1.30
CA HIS A 112 -5.44 -12.79 -1.00
C HIS A 112 -4.66 -12.76 -2.33
N VAL A 113 -4.34 -11.57 -2.84
CA VAL A 113 -3.64 -11.46 -4.12
C VAL A 113 -2.21 -11.99 -4.03
N ASN A 114 -1.61 -12.04 -2.82
CA ASN A 114 -0.31 -12.66 -2.57
C ASN A 114 -0.14 -13.10 -1.09
N SER A 115 -0.91 -14.07 -0.61
CA SER A 115 -0.62 -14.65 0.72
C SER A 115 0.65 -15.50 0.65
N ASN A 116 1.77 -14.95 1.10
CA ASN A 116 2.87 -15.79 1.56
C ASN A 116 2.95 -15.62 3.07
N VAL A 117 2.55 -16.64 3.84
CA VAL A 117 3.18 -16.87 5.15
C VAL A 117 4.63 -17.24 4.82
N ALA A 118 5.45 -16.22 4.61
CA ALA A 118 6.85 -16.39 4.23
C ALA A 118 7.65 -16.61 5.50
N ILE A 119 8.05 -17.86 5.70
CA ILE A 119 9.05 -18.25 6.68
C ILE A 119 10.41 -17.73 6.18
N MET A 120 10.79 -16.52 6.62
CA MET A 120 12.05 -15.87 6.23
C MET A 120 13.25 -16.49 6.96
N ALA A 121 13.94 -17.44 6.33
CA ALA A 121 15.16 -18.04 6.87
C ALA A 121 16.38 -17.43 6.16
N ASN A 122 17.21 -16.65 6.87
CA ASN A 122 18.54 -16.17 6.43
C ASN A 122 18.67 -15.90 4.92
N GLY A 123 17.88 -14.96 4.39
CA GLY A 123 18.06 -14.43 3.03
C GLY A 123 17.47 -15.25 1.87
N GLY A 124 16.66 -16.28 2.14
CA GLY A 124 15.96 -17.05 1.11
C GLY A 124 14.46 -17.23 1.38
N TYR A 125 13.66 -17.20 0.31
CA TYR A 125 12.24 -17.58 0.32
C TYR A 125 12.13 -19.11 0.18
N VAL A 126 11.41 -19.77 1.10
CA VAL A 126 11.01 -21.18 0.93
C VAL A 126 9.50 -21.23 0.69
N ARG A 127 9.10 -21.71 -0.50
CA ARG A 127 7.71 -21.99 -0.84
C ARG A 127 7.42 -23.45 -0.46
N ASP A 128 6.34 -23.71 0.30
CA ASP A 128 5.88 -25.03 0.71
C ASP A 128 6.92 -25.93 1.45
N PRO A 129 7.44 -25.53 2.62
CA PRO A 129 8.43 -26.31 3.35
C PRO A 129 7.87 -27.65 3.85
N THR A 130 8.68 -28.71 3.84
CA THR A 130 8.34 -29.96 4.51
C THR A 130 8.23 -29.75 6.04
N PRO A 131 7.52 -30.63 6.79
CA PRO A 131 7.39 -30.47 8.25
C PRO A 131 8.73 -30.41 9.00
N SER A 132 9.75 -31.14 8.55
CA SER A 132 11.09 -31.11 9.15
C SER A 132 11.87 -29.84 8.80
N GLN A 133 11.68 -29.31 7.57
CA GLN A 133 12.19 -28.01 7.18
C GLN A 133 11.53 -26.92 8.02
N ALA A 134 10.20 -26.91 8.15
CA ALA A 134 9.45 -25.97 9.00
C ALA A 134 9.87 -26.00 10.48
N LEU A 135 10.25 -27.18 11.02
CA LEU A 135 10.69 -27.32 12.41
C LEU A 135 12.12 -26.79 12.64
N HIS A 136 13.07 -27.13 11.77
CA HIS A 136 14.44 -26.60 11.86
C HIS A 136 14.52 -25.11 11.61
N ALA A 137 13.65 -24.68 10.72
CA ALA A 137 13.35 -23.32 10.45
C ALA A 137 12.88 -22.62 11.76
N ALA A 138 11.83 -23.14 12.41
CA ALA A 138 11.12 -22.46 13.50
C ALA A 138 12.00 -22.14 14.73
N ALA A 139 13.11 -22.86 14.87
CA ALA A 139 14.08 -22.65 15.93
C ALA A 139 15.00 -21.43 15.75
N ARG A 140 14.97 -20.71 14.60
CA ARG A 140 15.92 -19.60 14.32
C ARG A 140 15.35 -18.39 13.55
N LEU A 141 14.41 -17.63 14.14
CA LEU A 141 14.00 -16.28 13.68
C LEU A 141 12.96 -16.22 12.53
N TYR A 142 11.74 -16.71 12.72
CA TYR A 142 10.66 -16.36 11.80
C TYR A 142 9.85 -15.16 12.20
N SER A 143 9.73 -14.25 11.24
CA SER A 143 8.63 -13.30 11.19
C SER A 143 7.51 -13.89 10.34
N VAL A 144 6.32 -14.00 10.91
CA VAL A 144 5.08 -14.13 10.13
C VAL A 144 4.87 -12.81 9.40
N SER A 145 4.44 -12.87 8.14
CA SER A 145 4.14 -11.70 7.31
C SER A 145 2.78 -11.91 6.66
N GLU A 146 1.85 -10.99 6.88
CA GLU A 146 0.49 -11.03 6.37
C GLU A 146 0.15 -9.70 5.72
N PHE A 147 -0.38 -9.71 4.50
CA PHE A 147 -0.89 -8.49 3.88
C PHE A 147 -2.13 -8.78 3.05
N LYS A 148 -2.96 -7.75 2.90
CA LYS A 148 -4.16 -7.76 2.07
C LYS A 148 -4.23 -6.45 1.32
N THR A 149 -4.68 -6.48 0.08
CA THR A 149 -4.87 -5.26 -0.72
C THR A 149 -6.35 -5.10 -1.03
N PHE A 150 -6.90 -3.91 -0.83
CA PHE A 150 -8.31 -3.61 -1.11
C PHE A 150 -8.49 -2.19 -1.66
N SER A 151 -9.59 -1.97 -2.37
CA SER A 151 -10.02 -0.63 -2.79
C SER A 151 -10.96 -0.04 -1.73
N PRO A 152 -10.71 1.17 -1.21
CA PRO A 152 -11.63 1.81 -0.29
C PRO A 152 -12.95 2.17 -0.98
N THR A 153 -14.04 2.22 -0.21
CA THR A 153 -15.33 2.76 -0.70
C THR A 153 -15.27 4.28 -0.85
N GLU A 154 -16.23 4.88 -1.55
CA GLU A 154 -16.31 6.35 -1.67
C GLU A 154 -16.40 7.06 -0.30
N ALA A 155 -17.11 6.47 0.66
CA ALA A 155 -17.22 6.99 2.02
C ALA A 155 -15.85 6.99 2.74
N GLU A 156 -15.09 5.90 2.60
CA GLU A 156 -13.73 5.81 3.15
C GLU A 156 -12.74 6.73 2.44
N VAL A 157 -12.82 6.87 1.11
CA VAL A 157 -12.02 7.86 0.37
C VAL A 157 -12.31 9.27 0.89
N THR A 158 -13.58 9.59 1.14
CA THR A 158 -14.00 10.87 1.73
C THR A 158 -13.44 11.04 3.15
N GLY A 159 -13.46 9.98 3.96
CA GLY A 159 -12.84 9.96 5.28
C GLY A 159 -11.33 10.21 5.23
N LEU A 160 -10.62 9.49 4.36
CA LEU A 160 -9.17 9.64 4.17
C LEU A 160 -8.80 11.04 3.69
N ARG A 161 -9.63 11.71 2.88
CA ARG A 161 -9.44 13.11 2.46
C ARG A 161 -9.50 14.11 3.62
N SER A 162 -10.04 13.74 4.78
CA SER A 162 -10.00 14.59 5.98
C SER A 162 -8.63 14.61 6.68
N ILE A 163 -7.72 13.70 6.31
CA ILE A 163 -6.37 13.64 6.85
C ILE A 163 -5.53 14.78 6.25
N SER A 164 -5.01 15.62 7.14
CA SER A 164 -4.13 16.74 6.83
C SER A 164 -2.83 16.61 7.63
N LYS A 165 -1.83 17.47 7.38
CA LYS A 165 -0.54 17.44 8.12
C LYS A 165 -0.66 17.68 9.63
N SER A 166 -1.75 18.29 10.09
CA SER A 166 -2.03 18.56 11.50
C SER A 166 -2.95 17.54 12.15
N THR A 167 -3.46 16.57 11.39
CA THR A 167 -4.36 15.54 11.89
C THR A 167 -3.58 14.55 12.75
N GLU A 168 -4.09 14.21 13.94
CA GLU A 168 -3.59 13.07 14.69
C GLU A 168 -4.14 11.78 14.07
N VAL A 169 -3.25 10.86 13.69
CA VAL A 169 -3.61 9.60 13.03
C VAL A 169 -3.21 8.42 13.91
N ILE A 170 -4.16 7.51 14.13
CA ILE A 170 -3.94 6.21 14.78
C ILE A 170 -4.38 5.12 13.79
N ILE A 171 -3.56 4.10 13.64
CA ILE A 171 -3.86 2.96 12.77
C ILE A 171 -3.88 1.70 13.61
N LYS A 172 -4.93 0.91 13.46
CA LYS A 172 -5.11 -0.37 14.11
C LYS A 172 -5.24 -1.47 13.07
N LEU A 173 -4.44 -2.51 13.23
CA LEU A 173 -4.56 -3.76 12.49
C LEU A 173 -5.13 -4.79 13.44
N SER A 174 -6.23 -5.42 13.07
CA SER A 174 -6.88 -6.42 13.92
C SER A 174 -7.07 -7.73 13.16
N GLY A 175 -7.03 -8.82 13.89
CA GLY A 175 -7.15 -10.17 13.38
C GLY A 175 -7.73 -11.11 14.42
N THR A 176 -7.87 -12.38 14.07
CA THR A 176 -8.42 -13.40 14.97
C THR A 176 -7.64 -13.51 16.29
N ASN A 177 -6.34 -13.19 16.27
CA ASN A 177 -5.45 -13.31 17.43
C ASN A 177 -5.21 -12.00 18.18
N GLY A 178 -6.00 -10.94 17.91
CA GLY A 178 -5.97 -9.69 18.67
C GLY A 178 -5.90 -8.45 17.80
N GLU A 179 -5.35 -7.37 18.37
CA GLU A 179 -5.20 -6.08 17.71
C GLU A 179 -3.81 -5.51 18.01
N VAL A 180 -3.24 -4.85 16.99
CA VAL A 180 -1.99 -4.10 17.10
C VAL A 180 -2.23 -2.68 16.64
N THR A 181 -1.85 -1.71 17.47
CA THR A 181 -1.78 -0.31 17.09
C THR A 181 -0.40 -0.03 16.49
N LEU A 182 -0.36 0.53 15.28
CA LEU A 182 0.91 0.86 14.63
C LEU A 182 1.63 1.98 15.38
N PRO A 183 2.98 1.97 15.41
CA PRO A 183 3.76 3.06 15.98
C PRO A 183 3.42 4.41 15.35
N ALA A 184 3.49 5.49 16.14
CA ALA A 184 3.20 6.85 15.66
C ALA A 184 4.06 7.28 14.46
N ARG A 185 5.27 6.74 14.34
CA ARG A 185 6.14 6.93 13.16
C ARG A 185 5.49 6.41 11.88
N ASP A 186 4.91 5.21 11.92
CA ASP A 186 4.28 4.57 10.76
C ASP A 186 2.94 5.23 10.45
N ALA A 187 2.18 5.61 11.47
CA ALA A 187 0.96 6.40 11.29
C ALA A 187 1.24 7.76 10.62
N LYS A 188 2.35 8.41 10.98
CA LYS A 188 2.81 9.65 10.33
C LYS A 188 3.30 9.42 8.90
N ALA A 189 3.99 8.32 8.63
CA ALA A 189 4.38 7.96 7.26
C ALA A 189 3.12 7.76 6.39
N PHE A 190 2.16 6.96 6.86
CA PHE A 190 0.88 6.76 6.19
C PHE A 190 0.12 8.07 5.96
N GLN A 191 0.10 8.98 6.93
CA GLN A 191 -0.50 10.31 6.77
C GLN A 191 0.08 11.06 5.56
N GLU A 192 1.41 11.07 5.40
CA GLU A 192 2.07 11.72 4.26
C GLU A 192 1.76 11.02 2.94
N GLU A 193 1.73 9.68 2.96
CA GLU A 193 1.38 8.86 1.80
C GLU A 193 -0.07 9.08 1.37
N VAL A 194 -1.03 9.11 2.30
CA VAL A 194 -2.46 9.38 2.02
C VAL A 194 -2.63 10.73 1.35
N ILE A 195 -2.02 11.78 1.90
CA ILE A 195 -2.11 13.13 1.35
C ILE A 195 -1.59 13.17 -0.09
N ARG A 196 -0.43 12.56 -0.35
CA ARG A 196 0.19 12.52 -1.68
C ARG A 196 -0.57 11.60 -2.65
N GLY A 197 -0.99 10.44 -2.17
CA GLY A 197 -1.70 9.42 -2.94
C GLY A 197 -3.05 9.90 -3.41
N LEU A 198 -3.83 10.53 -2.54
CA LEU A 198 -5.09 11.17 -2.92
C LEU A 198 -4.87 12.31 -3.92
N ALA A 199 -3.81 13.12 -3.76
CA ALA A 199 -3.51 14.17 -4.72
C ALA A 199 -3.17 13.62 -6.12
N ILE A 200 -2.42 12.51 -6.20
CA ILE A 200 -2.14 11.80 -7.46
C ILE A 200 -3.42 11.18 -8.03
N TYR A 201 -4.20 10.50 -7.19
CA TYR A 201 -5.47 9.88 -7.57
C TYR A 201 -6.44 10.91 -8.17
N ASP A 202 -6.69 12.02 -7.47
CA ASP A 202 -7.59 13.09 -7.91
C ASP A 202 -7.09 13.77 -9.20
N LEU A 203 -5.77 13.94 -9.35
CA LEU A 203 -5.17 14.46 -10.57
C LEU A 203 -5.40 13.52 -11.76
N LEU A 204 -5.18 12.22 -11.57
CA LEU A 204 -5.40 11.20 -12.60
C LEU A 204 -6.87 11.09 -12.95
N GLU A 205 -7.76 11.06 -11.95
CA GLU A 205 -9.21 10.98 -12.17
C GLU A 205 -9.67 12.15 -13.04
N ARG A 206 -9.31 13.38 -12.67
CA ARG A 206 -9.67 14.58 -13.46
C ARG A 206 -9.09 14.57 -14.87
N THR A 207 -7.88 14.03 -15.06
CA THR A 207 -7.17 14.08 -16.35
C THR A 207 -7.65 12.99 -17.31
N LEU A 208 -8.02 11.83 -16.78
CA LEU A 208 -8.31 10.62 -17.55
C LEU A 208 -9.80 10.36 -17.70
N ARG A 209 -10.64 10.90 -16.80
CA ARG A 209 -12.09 10.82 -16.93
C ARG A 209 -12.53 11.49 -18.23
N ARG A 210 -13.04 10.68 -19.16
CA ARG A 210 -13.64 11.18 -20.39
C ARG A 210 -14.86 12.04 -20.03
N PRO A 211 -15.13 13.14 -20.75
CA PRO A 211 -16.43 13.79 -20.64
C PRO A 211 -17.50 12.72 -20.92
N ALA A 212 -18.55 12.68 -20.09
CA ALA A 212 -19.71 11.86 -20.40
C ALA A 212 -20.18 12.23 -21.81
N ALA A 213 -20.22 11.23 -22.70
CA ALA A 213 -20.68 11.39 -24.07
C ALA A 213 -22.18 11.68 -24.10
#